data_AF-A0A971XAQ3-F1
#
_entry.id   AF-A0A971XAQ3-F1
#
_cell.length_a   1.000
_cell.length_b   1.000
_cell.length_c   1.000
_cell.angle_alpha   90.00
_cell.angle_beta   90.00
_cell.angle_gamma   90.00
#
_symmetry.space_group_name_H-M   'P 1'
#
loop_
_entity.id
_entity.type
_entity.pdbx_description
1 polymer ?
#
loop_
_entity_poly.entity_id
_entity_poly.type
_entity_poly.pdbx_seq_one_letter_code
_entity_poly.pdbx_strand_id
1 'polypeptide(L)' 'MSREVNLLTGDIKGSLVKMSLPLMGISFIQMTYNMVDTIWLGRLSTEAVAAVGICSFFIWFANAVVLIS' A
#
# COMPACT_ATOMS: atom_id res chain seq x y z
N MET A 1 -10.91 -21.01 18.79
CA MET A 1 -12.16 -20.38 18.34
C MET A 1 -11.89 -19.63 17.04
N SER A 2 -11.99 -20.33 15.91
CA SER A 2 -11.88 -19.74 14.59
C SER A 2 -13.17 -18.96 14.32
N ARG A 3 -13.14 -17.63 14.44
CA ARG A 3 -14.26 -16.78 14.02
C ARG A 3 -14.24 -16.71 12.50
N GLU A 4 -14.73 -17.77 11.85
CA GLU A 4 -15.05 -17.73 10.43
C GLU A 4 -16.19 -16.74 10.23
N VAL A 5 -15.87 -15.60 9.61
CA VAL A 5 -16.89 -14.63 9.23
C VAL A 5 -17.55 -15.16 7.96
N ASN A 6 -18.72 -15.77 8.13
CA ASN A 6 -19.45 -16.43 7.06
C ASN A 6 -20.02 -15.38 6.08
N LEU A 7 -19.29 -15.13 5.00
CA LEU A 7 -19.58 -14.10 3.97
C LEU A 7 -20.84 -14.40 3.12
N LEU A 8 -21.46 -15.56 3.31
CA LEU A 8 -22.59 -16.04 2.52
C LEU A 8 -23.95 -15.91 3.24
N THR A 9 -23.97 -15.71 4.57
CA THR A 9 -25.20 -15.90 5.37
C THR A 9 -25.51 -14.79 6.39
N GLY A 10 -24.73 -13.70 6.43
CA GLY A 10 -24.93 -12.56 7.35
C GLY A 10 -24.68 -11.21 6.68
N ASP A 11 -24.89 -10.10 7.40
CA ASP A 11 -24.75 -8.72 6.89
C ASP A 11 -23.36 -8.49 6.26
N ILE A 12 -23.33 -8.60 4.93
CA ILE A 12 -22.12 -8.58 4.09
C ILE A 12 -21.37 -7.27 4.29
N LYS A 13 -22.10 -6.17 4.47
CA LYS A 13 -21.54 -4.83 4.61
C LYS A 13 -20.76 -4.71 5.93
N GLY A 14 -21.33 -5.17 7.04
CA GLY A 14 -20.65 -5.14 8.34
C GLY A 14 -19.39 -6.02 8.40
N SER A 15 -19.43 -7.21 7.80
CA SER A 15 -18.27 -8.10 7.69
C SER A 15 -17.15 -7.50 6.83
N LEU A 16 -17.51 -7.01 5.64
CA LEU A 16 -16.56 -6.43 4.69
C LEU A 16 -15.89 -5.19 5.28
N VAL A 17 -16.65 -4.31 5.94
CA VAL A 17 -16.12 -3.13 6.62
C VAL A 17 -15.18 -3.54 7.76
N LYS A 18 -15.53 -4.56 8.54
CA LYS A 18 -14.69 -5.05 9.65
C LYS A 18 -13.36 -5.67 9.20
N MET A 19 -13.34 -6.32 8.03
CA MET A 19 -12.11 -6.89 7.45
C MET A 19 -11.30 -5.86 6.65
N SER A 20 -11.96 -4.91 5.99
CA SER A 20 -11.28 -3.85 5.23
C SER A 20 -10.71 -2.76 6.13
N LEU A 21 -11.31 -2.48 7.30
CA LEU A 21 -10.78 -1.50 8.27
C LEU A 21 -9.30 -1.71 8.64
N PRO A 22 -8.86 -2.90 9.07
CA PRO A 22 -7.45 -3.13 9.39
C PRO A 22 -6.56 -3.00 8.14
N LEU A 23 -7.01 -3.47 6.97
CA LEU A 23 -6.30 -3.30 5.70
C LEU A 23 -6.13 -1.82 5.34
N MET A 24 -7.19 -1.01 5.47
CA MET A 24 -7.16 0.44 5.25
C MET A 24 -6.21 1.13 6.22
N GLY A 25 -6.21 0.72 7.49
CA GLY A 25 -5.30 1.24 8.51
C GLY A 25 -3.83 0.95 8.17
N ILE A 26 -3.51 -0.28 7.73
CA ILE A 26 -2.16 -0.66 7.32
C ILE A 26 -1.73 0.16 6.09
N SER A 27 -2.57 0.26 5.06
CA SER A 27 -2.27 1.05 3.86
C SER A 27 -2.10 2.54 4.16
N PHE A 28 -2.87 3.08 5.11
CA PHE A 28 -2.74 4.47 5.55
C PHE A 28 -1.40 4.74 6.23
N ILE A 29 -0.95 3.83 7.10
CA ILE A 29 0.37 3.91 7.73
C ILE A 29 1.46 3.79 6.67
N GLN A 30 1.35 2.85 5.75
CA GLN A 30 2.31 2.67 4.65
C GLN A 30 2.42 3.93 3.76
N MET A 31 1.30 4.56 3.42
CA MET A 31 1.31 5.80 2.64
C MET A 31 1.94 6.95 3.44
N THR A 32 1.63 7.06 4.72
CA THR A 32 2.24 8.04 5.62
C THR A 32 3.77 7.86 5.69
N TYR A 33 4.26 6.62 5.75
CA TYR A 33 5.71 6.36 5.71
C TYR A 33 6.36 6.81 4.41
N ASN A 34 5.80 6.46 3.26
CA ASN A 34 6.32 6.91 1.96
C ASN A 34 6.29 8.44 1.84
N MET A 35 5.26 9.09 2.38
CA MET A 35 5.15 10.55 2.38
C MET A 35 6.19 11.20 3.30
N VAL A 36 6.39 10.67 4.51
CA VAL A 36 7.39 11.17 5.46
C VAL A 36 8.80 10.98 4.92
N ASP A 37 9.10 9.82 4.33
CA ASP A 37 10.37 9.52 3.68
C ASP A 37 10.65 10.52 2.54
N THR A 38 9.65 10.80 1.70
CA THR A 38 9.75 11.80 0.62
C THR A 38 9.92 13.23 1.13
N ILE A 39 9.23 13.61 2.22
CA ILE A 39 9.36 14.95 2.84
C ILE A 39 10.76 15.12 3.44
N TRP A 40 11.29 14.08 4.09
CA TRP A 40 12.63 14.10 4.67
C TRP A 40 13.72 14.11 3.59
N LEU A 41 13.60 13.25 2.57
CA LEU A 41 14.49 13.24 1.41
C LEU A 41 14.43 14.56 0.63
N GLY A 42 13.24 15.12 0.44
CA GLY A 42 13.04 16.37 -0.30
C GLY A 42 13.59 17.59 0.41
N ARG A 43 13.67 17.58 1.74
CA ARG A 43 14.36 18.61 2.52
C ARG A 43 15.89 18.50 2.46
N LEU A 44 16.44 17.32 2.23
CA LEU A 44 17.89 17.11 2.07
C LEU A 44 18.36 17.32 0.62
N SER A 45 17.56 16.94 -0.38
CA SER A 45 17.85 17.21 -1.79
C SER A 45 16.61 16.97 -2.68
N THR A 46 16.25 17.96 -3.50
CA THR A 46 15.18 17.85 -4.49
C THR A 46 15.50 16.81 -5.58
N GLU A 47 16.78 16.62 -5.91
CA GLU A 47 17.24 15.62 -6.87
C GLU A 47 17.07 14.19 -6.34
N ALA A 48 17.22 13.98 -5.02
CA ALA A 48 17.05 12.67 -4.40
C ALA A 48 15.59 12.18 -4.50
N VAL A 49 14.61 13.07 -4.31
CA VAL A 49 13.19 12.72 -4.49
C VAL A 49 12.86 12.42 -5.96
N ALA A 50 13.41 13.20 -6.90
CA ALA A 50 13.24 12.94 -8.32
C ALA A 50 13.83 11.57 -8.74
N ALA A 51 15.01 11.24 -8.22
CA ALA A 51 15.67 9.95 -8.48
C ALA A 51 14.85 8.76 -7.93
N VAL A 52 14.31 8.85 -6.71
CA VAL A 52 13.46 7.79 -6.13
C VAL A 52 12.20 7.56 -6.96
N GLY A 53 11.60 8.62 -7.53
CA GLY A 53 10.47 8.51 -8.45
C GLY A 53 10.80 7.73 -9.72
N ILE A 54 11.94 8.02 -10.35
CA ILE A 54 12.41 7.31 -11.55
C ILE A 54 12.72 5.84 -11.23
N CYS A 55 13.41 5.56 -10.12
CA CYS A 55 13.69 4.19 -9.68
C CYS A 55 12.41 3.39 -9.44
N SER A 56 11.40 4.00 -8.82
CA SER A 56 10.10 3.34 -8.57
C SER A 56 9.40 2.94 -9.86
N PHE A 57 9.47 3.77 -10.90
CA PHE A 57 8.96 3.45 -12.25
C PHE A 57 9.64 2.20 -12.82
N PHE A 58 10.97 2.12 -12.76
CA PHE A 58 11.70 0.95 -13.26
C PHE A 58 11.42 -0.32 -12.46
N ILE A 59 11.25 -0.22 -11.14
CA ILE A 59 10.88 -1.36 -10.29
C ILE A 59 9.49 -1.90 -10.67
N TRP A 60 8.52 -1.02 -10.91
CA TRP A 60 7.18 -1.42 -11.34
C TRP A 60 7.18 -2.04 -12.74
N PHE A 61 7.98 -1.47 -13.66
CA PHE A 61 8.18 -2.04 -14.99
C PHE A 61 8.79 -3.46 -14.92
N ALA A 62 9.83 -3.65 -14.10
CA ALA A 62 10.44 -4.96 -13.90
C ALA A 62 9.46 -5.98 -13.30
N ASN A 63 8.67 -5.59 -12.29
CA ASN A 63 7.63 -6.45 -11.73
C ASN A 63 6.58 -6.84 -12.78
N ALA A 64 6.17 -5.91 -13.66
CA ALA A 64 5.22 -6.22 -14.72
C ALA A 64 5.76 -7.25 -15.72
N VAL A 65 7.06 -7.17 -16.06
CA VAL A 65 7.72 -8.17 -16.91
C VAL A 65 7.80 -9.53 -16.21
N VAL A 66 8.20 -9.56 -14.94
CA VAL A 66 8.27 -10.80 -14.13
C VAL A 66 6.92 -11.47 -13.96
N LEU A 67 5.84 -10.71 -13.87
CA LEU A 67 4.48 -11.26 -13.72
C LEU A 67 3.97 -11.94 -15.00
N ILE A 68 4.52 -11.58 -16.16
CA ILE A 68 4.13 -12.11 -17.49
C ILE A 68 5.03 -13.28 -17.92
N SER A 69 6.28 -13.31 -17.48
CA SER A 69 7.23 -14.41 -17.73
C SER A 69 6.92 -15.66 -16.91
#